data_AF-A0A9E5KNT9-F1
#
_entry.id   AF-A0A9E5KNT9-F1
#
_cell.length_a   1.000
_cell.length_b   1.000
_cell.length_c   1.000
_cell.angle_alpha   90.00
_cell.angle_beta   90.00
_cell.angle_gamma   90.00
#
_symmetry.space_group_name_H-M   'P 1'
#
loop_
_entity.id
_entity.type
_entity.pdbx_description
1 polymer ?
#
loop_
_entity_poly.entity_id
_entity_poly.type
_entity_poly.pdbx_seq_one_letter_code
_entity_poly.pdbx_strand_id
1 'polypeptide(L)'
;MSELLKSVTTLALAAKKAAREVALASSEKRTQALVAAAQAIRDDAEKILAANTQDLAAARAKGLTEAMVDRLRLDASRLEAIASACEDVARLPDPVGEITESWSRPNGLKIV
;
A
#
# COMPACT_ATOMS: atom_id res chain seq x y z
N MET A 1 18.01 22.74 4.16
CA MET A 1 17.32 22.78 2.85
C MET A 1 17.91 21.79 1.84
N SER A 2 19.24 21.79 1.62
CA SER A 2 19.91 20.82 0.71
C SER A 2 19.69 19.34 1.10
N GLU A 3 19.75 19.02 2.39
CA GLU A 3 19.60 17.64 2.88
C GLU A 3 18.17 17.09 2.71
N LEU A 4 17.15 17.90 2.97
CA LEU A 4 15.75 17.52 2.75
C LEU A 4 15.49 17.24 1.26
N LEU A 5 15.95 18.13 0.37
CA LEU A 5 15.86 17.94 -1.07
C LEU A 5 16.58 16.66 -1.52
N LYS A 6 17.76 16.38 -0.97
CA LYS A 6 18.50 15.14 -1.26
C LYS A 6 17.74 13.90 -0.79
N SER A 7 17.14 13.93 0.41
CA SER A 7 16.34 12.82 0.95
C SER A 7 15.12 12.53 0.09
N VAL A 8 14.31 13.56 -0.21
CA VAL A 8 13.11 13.43 -1.04
C VAL A 8 13.46 12.96 -2.45
N THR A 9 14.52 13.50 -3.05
CA THR A 9 14.97 13.10 -4.39
C THR A 9 15.41 11.63 -4.41
N THR A 10 16.11 11.17 -3.37
CA THR A 10 16.55 9.77 -3.26
C THR A 10 15.36 8.82 -3.15
N LEU A 11 14.39 9.14 -2.30
CA LEU A 11 13.14 8.37 -2.16
C LEU A 11 12.37 8.31 -3.47
N ALA A 12 12.24 9.43 -4.19
CA ALA A 12 11.55 9.50 -5.46
C ALA A 12 12.23 8.63 -6.55
N LEU A 13 13.57 8.65 -6.61
CA LEU A 13 14.33 7.81 -7.55
C LEU A 13 14.19 6.31 -7.23
N ALA A 14 14.23 5.95 -5.94
CA ALA A 14 14.02 4.58 -5.50
C ALA A 14 12.61 4.09 -5.84
N ALA A 15 11.58 4.89 -5.56
CA ALA A 15 10.19 4.59 -5.91
C ALA A 15 10.01 4.41 -7.42
N LYS A 16 10.60 5.31 -8.24
CA LYS A 16 10.54 5.20 -9.71
C LYS A 16 11.19 3.91 -10.24
N LYS A 17 12.28 3.47 -9.63
CA LYS A 17 12.92 2.19 -9.97
C LYS A 17 12.02 1.02 -9.58
N ALA A 18 11.55 0.96 -8.34
CA ALA A 18 10.71 -0.12 -7.82
C ALA A 18 9.38 -0.23 -8.57
N ALA A 19 8.78 0.90 -8.99
CA ALA A 19 7.53 0.91 -9.75
C ALA A 19 7.61 0.08 -11.04
N ARG A 20 8.76 0.10 -11.74
CA ARG A 20 8.98 -0.73 -12.93
C ARG A 20 9.01 -2.22 -12.59
N GLU A 21 9.67 -2.57 -11.49
CA GLU A 21 9.75 -3.97 -11.03
C GLU A 21 8.37 -4.49 -10.63
N VAL A 22 7.55 -3.68 -9.95
CA VAL A 22 6.17 -4.03 -9.57
C VAL A 22 5.26 -4.17 -10.79
N ALA A 23 5.38 -3.27 -11.77
CA ALA A 23 4.60 -3.33 -13.00
C ALA A 23 4.89 -4.58 -13.83
N LEU A 24 6.13 -5.07 -13.80
CA LEU A 24 6.56 -6.28 -14.51
C LEU A 24 6.35 -7.58 -13.70
N ALA A 25 5.98 -7.48 -12.42
CA ALA A 25 5.69 -8.66 -11.62
C ALA A 25 4.47 -9.42 -12.17
N SER A 26 4.40 -10.72 -11.91
CA SER A 26 3.18 -11.48 -12.18
C SER A 26 2.06 -11.07 -11.21
N SER A 27 0.82 -11.29 -11.64
CA SER A 27 -0.36 -11.10 -10.79
C SER A 27 -0.23 -11.89 -9.47
N GLU A 28 0.14 -13.16 -9.58
CA GLU A 28 0.40 -14.05 -8.43
C GLU A 28 1.38 -13.43 -7.43
N LYS A 29 2.49 -12.84 -7.91
CA LYS A 29 3.50 -12.25 -7.02
C LYS A 29 2.98 -10.99 -6.32
N ARG A 30 2.14 -10.19 -6.98
CA ARG A 30 1.48 -9.02 -6.36
C ARG A 30 0.46 -9.45 -5.31
N THR A 31 -0.37 -10.45 -5.62
CA THR A 31 -1.33 -11.05 -4.69
C THR A 31 -0.63 -11.62 -3.46
N GLN A 32 0.44 -12.40 -3.65
CA GLN A 32 1.24 -12.95 -2.54
C GLN A 32 1.85 -11.84 -1.67
N ALA A 33 2.30 -10.73 -2.26
CA ALA A 33 2.83 -9.61 -1.49
C ALA A 33 1.76 -8.96 -0.59
N LEU A 34 0.52 -8.84 -1.07
CA LEU A 34 -0.60 -8.32 -0.28
C LEU A 34 -1.00 -9.26 0.86
N VAL A 35 -1.06 -10.56 0.60
CA VAL A 35 -1.33 -11.59 1.63
C VAL A 35 -0.23 -11.62 2.68
N ALA A 36 1.04 -11.54 2.25
CA ALA A 36 2.17 -11.47 3.17
C ALA A 36 2.15 -10.19 4.02
N ALA A 37 1.73 -9.05 3.44
CA ALA A 37 1.56 -7.81 4.19
C ALA A 37 0.46 -7.93 5.25
N ALA A 38 -0.69 -8.55 4.91
CA ALA A 38 -1.75 -8.83 5.87
C ALA A 38 -1.26 -9.68 7.04
N GLN A 39 -0.53 -10.77 6.74
CA GLN A 39 0.04 -11.62 7.77
C GLN A 39 1.05 -10.88 8.65
N ALA A 40 1.97 -10.10 8.05
CA ALA A 40 2.95 -9.32 8.80
C ALA A 40 2.29 -8.29 9.74
N ILE A 41 1.19 -7.67 9.31
CA ILE A 41 0.41 -6.74 10.16
C ILE A 41 -0.15 -7.48 11.40
N ARG A 42 -0.66 -8.70 11.22
CA ARG A 42 -1.17 -9.53 12.32
C ARG A 42 -0.05 -10.00 13.24
N ASP A 43 1.06 -10.44 12.68
CA ASP A 43 2.23 -10.92 13.44
C ASP A 43 2.84 -9.82 14.30
N ASP A 44 2.92 -8.59 13.78
CA ASP A 44 3.46 -7.41 14.48
C ASP A 44 2.38 -6.61 15.25
N ALA A 45 1.17 -7.15 15.45
CA ALA A 45 0.03 -6.39 15.98
C ALA A 45 0.32 -5.70 17.32
N GLU A 46 0.90 -6.42 18.27
CA GLU A 46 1.24 -5.85 19.59
C GLU A 46 2.25 -4.71 19.47
N LYS A 47 3.25 -4.86 18.60
CA LYS A 47 4.28 -3.86 18.35
C LYS A 47 3.71 -2.61 17.71
N ILE A 48 2.81 -2.75 16.75
CA ILE A 48 2.13 -1.65 16.08
C ILE A 48 1.25 -0.87 17.07
N LEU A 49 0.46 -1.57 17.90
CA LEU A 49 -0.42 -0.94 18.90
C LEU A 49 0.37 -0.24 20.01
N ALA A 50 1.50 -0.81 20.44
CA ALA A 50 2.41 -0.17 21.38
C ALA A 50 2.99 1.14 20.81
N ALA A 51 3.43 1.13 19.54
CA ALA A 51 3.91 2.34 18.86
C ALA A 51 2.80 3.39 18.70
N ASN A 52 1.60 2.99 18.26
CA ASN A 52 0.47 3.91 18.10
C ASN A 52 0.07 4.57 19.42
N THR A 53 0.19 3.86 20.55
CA THR A 53 -0.08 4.45 21.87
C THR A 53 0.87 5.62 22.17
N GLN A 54 2.16 5.51 21.79
CA GLN A 54 3.13 6.59 21.92
C GLN A 54 2.77 7.77 21.00
N ASP A 55 2.34 7.48 19.78
CA ASP A 55 1.89 8.51 18.83
C ASP A 55 0.65 9.26 19.32
N LEU A 56 -0.32 8.57 19.95
CA LEU A 56 -1.51 9.21 20.53
C LEU A 56 -1.15 10.13 21.70
N ALA A 57 -0.19 9.73 22.54
CA ALA A 57 0.30 10.57 23.61
C ALA A 57 0.99 11.83 23.05
N ALA A 58 1.85 11.67 22.05
CA ALA A 58 2.52 12.77 21.37
C ALA A 58 1.55 13.71 20.65
N ALA A 59 0.50 13.16 20.02
CA ALA A 59 -0.54 13.92 19.34
C ALA A 59 -1.33 14.82 20.30
N ARG A 60 -1.75 14.27 21.46
CA ARG A 60 -2.43 15.05 22.50
C ARG A 60 -1.52 16.13 23.08
N ALA A 61 -0.24 15.80 23.35
CA ALA A 61 0.73 16.78 23.82
C ALA A 61 0.97 17.94 22.83
N LYS A 62 0.83 17.67 21.52
CA LYS A 62 0.90 18.68 20.45
C LYS A 62 -0.41 19.44 20.23
N GLY A 63 -1.45 19.19 21.02
CA GLY A 63 -2.73 19.89 20.95
C GLY A 63 -3.60 19.51 19.75
N LEU A 64 -3.44 18.30 19.20
CA LEU A 64 -4.35 17.80 18.16
C LEU A 64 -5.77 17.68 18.74
N THR A 65 -6.78 17.95 17.90
CA THR A 65 -8.18 17.81 18.30
C THR A 65 -8.54 16.34 18.52
N GLU A 66 -9.54 16.06 19.36
CA GLU A 66 -9.99 14.69 19.60
C GLU A 66 -10.45 13.97 18.32
N ALA A 67 -11.02 14.71 17.35
CA ALA A 67 -11.36 14.16 16.04
C ALA A 67 -10.13 13.71 15.22
N MET A 68 -9.00 14.42 15.34
CA MET A 68 -7.75 14.02 14.70
C MET A 68 -7.10 12.85 15.44
N VAL A 69 -7.17 12.84 16.77
CA VAL A 69 -6.68 11.73 17.60
C VAL A 69 -7.47 10.45 17.32
N ASP A 70 -8.79 10.52 17.17
CA ASP A 70 -9.60 9.36 16.80
C ASP A 70 -9.22 8.78 15.44
N ARG A 71 -8.92 9.62 14.43
CA ARG A 71 -8.41 9.14 13.13
C ARG A 71 -7.03 8.50 13.22
N LEU A 72 -6.20 8.92 14.17
CA LEU A 72 -4.86 8.35 14.40
C LEU A 72 -4.92 7.03 15.18
N ARG A 73 -5.95 6.83 15.99
CA ARG A 73 -6.07 5.68 16.89
C ARG A 73 -6.17 4.36 16.13
N LEU A 74 -5.35 3.41 16.52
CA LEU A 74 -5.48 2.00 16.17
C LEU A 74 -5.93 1.20 17.39
N ASP A 75 -6.70 0.15 17.13
CA ASP A 75 -7.07 -0.89 18.07
C ASP A 75 -7.01 -2.24 17.32
N ALA A 76 -7.19 -3.35 18.02
CA ALA A 76 -7.10 -4.68 17.42
C ALA A 76 -8.12 -4.87 16.28
N SER A 77 -9.32 -4.30 16.40
CA SER A 77 -10.35 -4.41 15.35
C SER A 77 -9.98 -3.61 14.11
N ARG A 78 -9.45 -2.39 14.27
CA ARG A 78 -8.98 -1.56 13.16
C ARG A 78 -7.79 -2.19 12.46
N LEU A 79 -6.88 -2.80 13.21
CA LEU A 79 -5.71 -3.45 12.64
C LEU A 79 -6.10 -4.71 11.85
N GLU A 80 -7.01 -5.53 12.37
CA GLU A 80 -7.56 -6.66 11.62
C GLU A 80 -8.30 -6.19 10.37
N ALA A 81 -9.07 -5.10 10.44
CA ALA A 81 -9.73 -4.55 9.28
C ALA A 81 -8.73 -4.12 8.18
N ILE A 82 -7.57 -3.57 8.55
CA ILE A 82 -6.50 -3.21 7.60
C ILE A 82 -5.91 -4.48 6.96
N ALA A 83 -5.59 -5.49 7.76
CA ALA A 83 -5.06 -6.76 7.25
C ALA A 83 -6.06 -7.45 6.30
N SER A 84 -7.33 -7.52 6.68
CA SER A 84 -8.41 -8.05 5.83
C SER A 84 -8.54 -7.24 4.54
N ALA A 85 -8.44 -5.90 4.59
CA ALA A 85 -8.49 -5.07 3.38
C ALA A 85 -7.37 -5.42 2.39
N CYS A 86 -6.16 -5.74 2.86
CA CYS A 86 -5.09 -6.22 1.99
C CYS A 86 -5.47 -7.53 1.30
N GLU A 87 -6.07 -8.48 2.02
CA GLU A 87 -6.55 -9.75 1.46
C GLU A 87 -7.73 -9.56 0.51
N ASP A 88 -8.62 -8.62 0.79
CA ASP A 88 -9.76 -8.27 -0.06
C ASP A 88 -9.26 -7.77 -1.41
N VAL A 89 -8.29 -6.85 -1.42
CA VAL A 89 -7.66 -6.35 -2.65
C VAL A 89 -6.92 -7.48 -3.37
N ALA A 90 -6.26 -8.38 -2.65
CA ALA A 90 -5.54 -9.52 -3.22
C ALA A 90 -6.46 -10.49 -3.99
N ARG A 91 -7.75 -10.51 -3.67
CA ARG A 91 -8.78 -11.33 -4.35
C ARG A 91 -9.40 -10.66 -5.58
N LEU A 92 -9.17 -9.36 -5.78
CA LEU A 92 -9.69 -8.67 -6.95
C LEU A 92 -8.95 -9.13 -8.23
N PRO A 93 -9.63 -9.14 -9.39
CA PRO A 93 -8.96 -9.33 -10.67
C PRO A 93 -7.84 -8.31 -10.85
N ASP A 94 -6.70 -8.75 -11.36
CA ASP A 94 -5.56 -7.88 -11.57
C ASP A 94 -5.76 -7.02 -12.84
N PRO A 95 -5.78 -5.69 -12.71
CA PRO A 95 -6.00 -4.81 -13.86
C PRO A 95 -4.74 -4.61 -14.70
N VAL A 96 -3.57 -5.04 -14.23
CA VAL A 96 -2.29 -4.75 -14.89
C VAL A 96 -2.11 -5.64 -16.11
N GLY A 97 -2.04 -5.02 -17.29
CA GLY A 97 -1.89 -5.71 -18.57
C GLY A 97 -3.21 -6.12 -19.22
N GLU A 98 -4.34 -5.68 -18.67
CA GLU A 98 -5.65 -5.87 -19.29
C GLU A 98 -5.75 -5.10 -20.62
N ILE A 99 -6.21 -5.78 -21.66
CA ILE A 99 -6.48 -5.19 -22.98
C ILE A 99 -7.89 -4.61 -22.95
N THR A 100 -8.01 -3.29 -22.98
CA THR A 100 -9.30 -2.60 -22.93
C THR A 100 -10.00 -2.54 -24.28
N GLU A 101 -9.25 -2.61 -25.39
CA GLU A 101 -9.79 -2.57 -26.76
C GLU A 101 -9.02 -3.53 -27.66
N SER A 102 -9.72 -4.29 -28.50
CA SER A 102 -9.08 -5.10 -29.54
C SER A 102 -9.92 -5.16 -30.81
N TRP A 103 -9.28 -5.14 -31.97
CA TRP A 103 -9.97 -5.25 -33.26
C TRP A 103 -9.07 -5.88 -34.34
N SER A 104 -9.71 -6.45 -35.36
CA SER A 104 -9.03 -7.05 -36.52
C SER A 104 -9.08 -6.13 -37.73
N ARG A 105 -7.94 -5.95 -38.39
CA ARG A 105 -7.83 -5.20 -39.64
C ARG A 105 -8.11 -6.12 -40.84
N PRO A 106 -8.60 -5.59 -41.97
CA PRO A 106 -8.85 -6.38 -43.18
C PRO A 106 -7.61 -7.09 -43.76
N ASN A 107 -6.40 -6.66 -43.37
CA ASN A 107 -5.13 -7.29 -43.74
C ASN A 107 -4.70 -8.41 -42.77
N GLY A 108 -5.57 -8.84 -41.85
CA GLY A 108 -5.30 -9.93 -40.90
C GLY A 108 -4.55 -9.53 -39.63
N LEU A 109 -4.17 -8.26 -39.47
CA LEU A 109 -3.52 -7.79 -38.23
C LEU A 109 -4.53 -7.69 -37.09
N LYS A 110 -4.18 -8.26 -35.93
CA LYS A 110 -4.93 -8.11 -34.69
C LYS A 110 -4.30 -6.99 -33.87
N ILE A 111 -5.10 -5.96 -33.57
CA ILE A 111 -4.72 -4.88 -32.67
C ILE A 111 -5.29 -5.23 -31.29
N VAL A 112 -4.43 -5.11 -30.29
CA VAL A 112 -4.66 -5.37 -28.86
C VAL A 112 -3.96 -4.30 -28.04
#